data_AF-A0A0G1KAQ4-F1
#
_entry.id   AF-A0A0G1KAQ4-F1
#
_cell.length_a   1.000
_cell.length_b   1.000
_cell.length_c   1.000
_cell.angle_alpha   90.00
_cell.angle_beta   90.00
_cell.angle_gamma   90.00
#
_symmetry.space_group_name_H-M   'P 1'
#
loop_
_entity.id
_entity.type
_entity.pdbx_description
1 polymer ?
#
loop_
_entity_poly.entity_id
_entity_poly.type
_entity_poly.pdbx_seq_one_letter_code
_entity_poly.pdbx_strand_id
1 'polypeptide(L)'
;MRRAAISIPSNIAEGRSRGTRKDFVQFLRIAIGSASELETQIEIAKNLPQTKNLSYQEVDILLDEVSRMTMGMIKKLSIKS
;
A
#
# COMPACT_ATOMS: atom_id res chain seq x y z
N MET A 1 -6.85 9.97 2.46
CA MET A 1 -6.22 9.59 1.18
C MET A 1 -4.75 10.02 1.09
N ARG A 2 -4.42 11.33 1.10
CA ARG A 2 -3.01 11.79 0.97
C ARG A 2 -2.03 11.15 1.95
N ARG A 3 -2.40 11.07 3.24
CA ARG A 3 -1.55 10.44 4.27
C ARG A 3 -1.33 8.95 4.00
N ALA A 4 -2.39 8.20 3.70
CA ALA A 4 -2.30 6.77 3.38
C ALA A 4 -1.42 6.55 2.14
N ALA A 5 -1.64 7.32 1.07
CA ALA A 5 -0.84 7.26 -0.16
C ALA A 5 0.66 7.57 0.07
N ILE A 6 0.98 8.59 0.88
CA ILE A 6 2.37 8.94 1.23
C ILE A 6 2.99 7.89 2.17
N SER A 7 2.18 7.29 3.05
CA SER A 7 2.62 6.30 4.04
C SER A 7 3.13 5.01 3.39
N ILE A 8 2.56 4.59 2.25
CA ILE A 8 2.98 3.39 1.52
C ILE A 8 4.48 3.44 1.14
N PRO A 9 4.97 4.40 0.31
CA PRO A 9 6.38 4.48 -0.04
C PRO A 9 7.26 4.84 1.15
N SER A 10 6.75 5.62 2.12
CA SER A 10 7.49 5.99 3.34
C SER A 10 7.86 4.77 4.17
N ASN A 11 6.91 3.87 4.41
CA ASN A 11 7.16 2.63 5.17
C ASN A 11 8.05 1.66 4.40
N ILE A 12 7.93 1.57 3.07
CA ILE A 12 8.83 0.75 2.24
C ILE A 12 10.28 1.24 2.39
N ALA A 13 10.50 2.54 2.24
CA ALA A 13 11.83 3.16 2.36
C ALA A 13 12.40 3.03 3.79
N GLU A 14 11.58 3.32 4.80
CA GLU A 14 11.98 3.21 6.20
C GLU A 14 12.36 1.76 6.54
N GLY A 15 11.50 0.79 6.20
CA GLY A 15 11.78 -0.62 6.42
C GLY A 15 13.06 -1.10 5.76
N ARG A 16 13.35 -0.61 4.55
CA ARG A 16 14.58 -0.95 3.83
C ARG A 16 15.83 -0.39 4.52
N SER A 17 15.71 0.75 5.19
CA SER A 17 16.81 1.36 5.96
C SER A 17 17.09 0.65 7.28
N ARG A 18 16.16 -0.19 7.76
CA ARG A 18 16.34 -0.98 8.98
C ARG A 18 17.29 -2.16 8.72
N GLY A 19 18.10 -2.48 9.73
CA GLY A 19 19.23 -3.41 9.60
C GLY A 19 18.86 -4.90 9.50
N THR A 20 17.60 -5.29 9.68
CA THR A 20 17.19 -6.69 9.62
C THR A 20 16.08 -6.96 8.62
N ARG A 21 16.07 -8.18 8.09
CA ARG A 21 14.99 -8.67 7.22
C ARG A 21 13.63 -8.67 7.94
N LYS A 22 13.62 -8.99 9.24
CA LYS A 22 12.40 -9.02 10.05
C LYS A 22 11.77 -7.64 10.15
N ASP A 23 12.58 -6.61 10.41
CA ASP A 23 12.11 -5.22 10.45
C ASP A 23 11.59 -4.82 9.07
N PHE A 24 12.32 -5.13 8.00
CA PHE A 24 11.84 -4.79 6.66
C PHE A 24 10.46 -5.41 6.36
N VAL A 25 10.26 -6.69 6.70
CA VAL A 25 8.96 -7.35 6.54
C VAL A 25 7.86 -6.68 7.38
N GLN A 26 8.16 -6.27 8.62
CA GLN A 26 7.21 -5.56 9.46
C GLN A 26 6.77 -4.24 8.81
N PHE A 27 7.70 -3.45 8.31
CA PHE A 27 7.41 -2.19 7.63
C PHE A 27 6.66 -2.38 6.31
N LEU A 28 6.97 -3.43 5.53
CA LEU A 28 6.20 -3.77 4.34
C LEU A 28 4.74 -4.13 4.69
N ARG A 29 4.49 -4.77 5.84
CA ARG A 29 3.11 -5.02 6.31
C ARG A 29 2.38 -3.73 6.69
N ILE A 30 3.08 -2.75 7.26
CA ILE A 30 2.51 -1.42 7.54
C ILE A 30 2.17 -0.70 6.21
N ALA A 31 3.03 -0.82 5.20
CA ALA A 31 2.77 -0.28 3.86
C ALA A 31 1.51 -0.92 3.24
N ILE A 32 1.33 -2.24 3.34
CA ILE A 32 0.09 -2.91 2.91
C ILE A 32 -1.13 -2.41 3.70
N GLY A 33 -1.03 -2.23 5.01
CA GLY A 33 -2.12 -1.66 5.81
C GLY A 33 -2.52 -0.26 5.33
N SER A 34 -1.55 0.57 4.95
CA SER A 34 -1.80 1.90 4.36
C SER A 34 -2.45 1.80 2.97
N ALA A 35 -2.07 0.79 2.17
CA ALA A 35 -2.69 0.52 0.86
C ALA A 35 -4.17 0.11 1.01
N SER A 36 -4.48 -0.79 1.94
CA SER A 36 -5.86 -1.19 2.23
C SER A 36 -6.71 -0.05 2.78
N GLU A 37 -6.14 0.84 3.61
CA GLU A 37 -6.82 2.06 4.05
C GLU A 37 -7.15 2.98 2.85
N LEU A 38 -6.19 3.16 1.93
CA LEU A 38 -6.40 3.97 0.74
C LEU A 38 -7.45 3.38 -0.19
N GLU A 39 -7.43 2.06 -0.41
CA GLU A 39 -8.44 1.32 -1.20
C GLU A 39 -9.83 1.56 -0.62
N THR A 40 -10.00 1.40 0.69
CA THR A 40 -11.27 1.67 1.37
C THR A 40 -11.74 3.11 1.16
N GLN A 41 -10.81 4.08 1.25
CA GLN A 41 -11.14 5.49 1.04
C GLN A 41 -11.53 5.79 -0.42
N ILE A 42 -10.93 5.11 -1.39
CA ILE A 42 -11.29 5.20 -2.81
C ILE A 42 -12.70 4.64 -3.03
N GLU A 43 -13.01 3.47 -2.46
CA GLU A 43 -14.34 2.87 -2.56
C GLU A 43 -15.43 3.76 -1.94
N ILE A 44 -15.14 4.40 -0.80
CA ILE A 44 -16.04 5.40 -0.23
C ILE A 44 -16.21 6.59 -1.19
N ALA A 45 -15.12 7.10 -1.77
CA ALA A 45 -15.18 8.22 -2.71
C ALA A 45 -16.01 7.91 -3.97
N LYS A 46 -15.94 6.68 -4.50
CA LYS A 46 -16.78 6.24 -5.63
C LYS A 46 -18.28 6.33 -5.33
N ASN A 47 -18.66 6.19 -4.07
CA ASN A 47 -20.05 6.22 -3.62
C ASN A 47 -20.56 7.63 -3.24
N LEU A 48 -19.69 8.62 -3.10
CA LEU A 48 -20.08 9.98 -2.74
C LEU A 48 -20.63 10.75 -3.96
N PRO A 49 -21.77 11.46 -3.84
CA PRO A 49 -22.37 12.20 -4.96
C PRO A 49 -21.43 13.19 -5.63
N GLN A 50 -20.53 13.81 -4.87
CA GLN A 50 -19.60 14.84 -5.36
C GLN A 50 -18.48 14.27 -6.21
N THR A 51 -18.17 12.99 -6.07
CA THR A 51 -17.00 12.34 -6.69
C THR A 51 -17.37 11.11 -7.52
N LYS A 52 -18.66 10.78 -7.63
CA LYS A 52 -19.20 9.62 -8.35
C LYS A 52 -18.79 9.54 -9.83
N ASN A 53 -18.66 10.69 -10.50
CA ASN A 53 -18.35 10.76 -11.93
C ASN A 53 -16.86 10.99 -12.22
N LEU A 54 -16.00 10.94 -11.21
CA LEU A 54 -14.56 10.99 -11.43
C LEU A 54 -14.05 9.66 -12.00
N SER A 55 -12.91 9.70 -12.69
CA SER A 55 -12.22 8.49 -13.11
C SER A 55 -11.37 7.94 -11.96
N TYR A 56 -11.54 6.66 -11.66
CA TYR A 56 -10.76 5.94 -10.63
C TYR A 56 -9.86 4.84 -11.23
N GLN A 57 -10.00 4.56 -12.52
CA GLN A 57 -9.34 3.42 -13.16
C GLN A 57 -7.82 3.45 -12.98
N GLU A 58 -7.20 4.62 -13.16
CA GLU A 58 -5.75 4.77 -13.02
C GLU A 58 -5.29 4.51 -11.58
N VAL A 59 -5.99 5.08 -10.58
CA VAL A 59 -5.60 4.90 -9.18
C VAL A 59 -5.84 3.46 -8.71
N ASP A 60 -6.90 2.80 -9.18
CA ASP A 60 -7.18 1.40 -8.87
C ASP A 60 -6.07 0.48 -9.42
N ILE A 61 -5.67 0.68 -10.67
CA ILE A 61 -4.58 -0.08 -11.32
C ILE A 61 -3.26 0.11 -10.57
N LEU A 62 -2.90 1.36 -10.27
CA LEU A 62 -1.65 1.67 -9.58
C LEU A 62 -1.64 1.10 -8.15
N LEU A 63 -2.76 1.17 -7.44
CA LEU A 63 -2.87 0.65 -6.08
C LEU A 63 -2.79 -0.88 -6.05
N ASP A 64 -3.45 -1.58 -6.98
CA ASP A 64 -3.35 -3.03 -7.12
C ASP A 64 -1.91 -3.46 -7.43
N GLU A 65 -1.25 -2.79 -8.39
CA GLU A 65 0.12 -3.10 -8.77
C GLU A 65 1.09 -2.97 -7.57
N VAL A 66 1.05 -1.84 -6.88
CA VAL A 66 1.90 -1.59 -5.69
C VAL A 66 1.60 -2.61 -4.59
N SER A 67 0.33 -2.97 -4.38
CA SER A 67 -0.07 -3.97 -3.38
C SER A 67 0.46 -5.35 -3.72
N ARG A 68 0.33 -5.80 -4.98
CA ARG A 68 0.87 -7.09 -5.45
C ARG A 68 2.38 -7.14 -5.36
N MET A 69 3.09 -6.09 -5.78
CA MET A 69 4.55 -6.01 -5.67
C MET A 69 4.99 -6.12 -4.21
N THR A 70 4.37 -5.35 -3.32
CA THR A 70 4.70 -5.32 -1.90
C THR A 70 4.42 -6.68 -1.22
N MET A 71 3.28 -7.32 -1.52
CA MET A 71 2.98 -8.67 -1.04
C MET A 71 3.99 -9.70 -1.57
N GLY A 72 4.40 -9.60 -2.84
CA GLY A 72 5.45 -10.44 -3.43
C GLY A 72 6.78 -10.31 -2.68
N MET A 73 7.17 -9.09 -2.30
CA MET A 73 8.36 -8.83 -1.48
C MET A 73 8.23 -9.47 -0.09
N ILE A 74 7.09 -9.29 0.59
CA ILE A 74 6.83 -9.91 1.90
C ILE A 74 6.97 -11.42 1.81
N LYS A 75 6.34 -12.06 0.82
CA LYS A 75 6.41 -13.51 0.61
C LYS A 75 7.84 -13.98 0.41
N LYS A 76 8.59 -13.33 -0.49
CA LYS A 76 10.00 -13.67 -0.77
C LYS A 76 10.90 -13.52 0.46
N LEU A 77 10.68 -12.51 1.27
CA LEU A 77 11.48 -12.24 2.47
C LEU A 77 11.06 -13.11 3.66
N SER A 78 9.80 -13.54 3.72
CA SER A 78 9.29 -14.39 4.81
C SER A 78 9.64 -15.87 4.61
N ILE A 79 9.93 -16.31 3.38
CA ILE A 79 10.42 -17.66 3.09
C ILE A 79 11.94 -17.69 3.30
N LYS A 80 12.37 -17.75 4.57
CA LYS A 80 13.68 -18.27 5.04
C LYS A 80 13.82 -18.08 6.56
N SER A 81 13.67 -19.19 7.27
CA SER A 81 14.47 -19.60 8.42
C SER A 81 14.74 -21.08 8.24
#